data_AF-R7YG63-F1
#
_entry.id   AF-R7YG63-F1
#
_cell.length_a   1.000
_cell.length_b   1.000
_cell.length_c   1.000
_cell.angle_alpha   90.00
_cell.angle_beta   90.00
_cell.angle_gamma   90.00
#
_symmetry.space_group_name_H-M   'P 1'
#
loop_
_entity.id
_entity.type
_entity.pdbx_description
1 polymer ?
#
loop_
_entity_poly.entity_id
_entity_poly.type
_entity_poly.pdbx_seq_one_letter_code
_entity_poly.pdbx_strand_id
1 'polypeptide(L)' 'MFSFIGRGVFYIFIGSVIVGDRWWKYTSGALIGLVGLAYVVLEYIPSIEPPANMRDADAGWGAEQV' A
#
# COMPACT_ATOMS: atom_id res chain seq x y z
N MET A 1 0.82 -3.14 7.98
CA MET A 1 -0.23 -2.44 7.19
C MET A 1 -0.12 -0.90 7.26
N PHE A 2 0.75 -0.34 8.11
CA PHE A 2 0.93 1.11 8.29
C PHE A 2 2.00 1.76 7.38
N SER A 3 2.71 0.98 6.54
CA SER A 3 3.70 1.45 5.56
C SER A 3 3.28 1.09 4.12
N PHE A 4 3.74 1.86 3.13
CA PHE A 4 3.48 1.64 1.70
C PHE A 4 3.92 0.25 1.25
N ILE A 5 5.13 -0.20 1.62
CA ILE A 5 5.59 -1.58 1.42
C ILE A 5 4.61 -2.60 2.01
N GLY A 6 4.15 -2.38 3.24
CA GLY A 6 3.27 -3.33 3.94
C GLY A 6 1.89 -3.46 3.28
N ARG A 7 1.36 -2.39 2.67
CA ARG A 7 0.11 -2.45 1.89
C ARG A 7 0.35 -3.00 0.49
N GLY A 8 1.46 -2.63 -0.16
CA GLY A 8 1.84 -3.14 -1.48
C GLY A 8 1.99 -4.66 -1.51
N VAL A 9 2.75 -5.23 -0.58
CA VAL A 9 2.92 -6.69 -0.46
C VAL A 9 1.58 -7.40 -0.17
N PHE A 10 0.73 -6.80 0.66
CA PHE A 10 -0.59 -7.34 0.96
C PHE A 10 -1.51 -7.39 -0.26
N TYR A 11 -1.53 -6.33 -1.07
CA TYR A 11 -2.30 -6.31 -2.32
C TYR A 11 -1.74 -7.28 -3.37
N ILE A 12 -0.41 -7.43 -3.47
CA ILE A 12 0.21 -8.45 -4.35
C ILE A 12 -0.21 -9.86 -3.91
N PHE A 13 -0.22 -10.13 -2.60
CA PHE A 13 -0.67 -11.40 -2.06
C PHE A 13 -2.15 -11.68 -2.37
N ILE A 14 -3.03 -10.71 -2.10
CA ILE A 14 -4.47 -10.84 -2.40
C ILE A 14 -4.72 -11.02 -3.91
N GLY A 15 -4.05 -10.23 -4.76
CA GLY A 15 -4.16 -10.36 -6.20
C GLY A 15 -3.76 -11.76 -6.69
N SER A 16 -2.71 -12.34 -6.10
CA SER A 16 -2.24 -13.70 -6.41
C SER A 16 -3.22 -14.78 -5.97
N VAL A 17 -3.89 -14.62 -4.84
CA VAL A 17 -4.91 -15.56 -4.33
C VAL A 17 -6.20 -15.51 -5.16
N ILE A 18 -6.53 -14.35 -5.74
CA ILE A 18 -7.75 -14.17 -6.54
C ILE A 18 -7.61 -14.78 -7.94
N VAL A 19 -6.41 -14.81 -8.51
CA VAL A 19 -6.14 -15.46 -9.81
C VAL A 19 -6.63 -16.91 -9.77
N GLY A 20 -7.42 -17.29 -10.78
CA GLY A 20 -7.94 -18.66 -10.93
C GLY A 20 -8.48 -18.90 -12.33
N ASP A 21 -9.09 -20.06 -12.55
CA ASP A 21 -9.36 -20.62 -13.89
C ASP A 21 -10.22 -19.80 -14.85
N ARG A 22 -11.02 -18.86 -14.35
CA ARG A 22 -11.91 -18.03 -15.18
C ARG A 22 -11.25 -16.71 -15.52
N TRP A 23 -11.41 -16.27 -16.76
CA TRP A 23 -10.83 -15.03 -17.27
C TRP A 23 -11.15 -13.80 -16.40
N TRP A 24 -12.37 -13.74 -15.84
CA TRP A 24 -12.78 -12.68 -14.91
C TRP A 24 -11.97 -12.63 -13.61
N LYS A 25 -11.53 -13.78 -13.10
CA LYS A 25 -10.67 -13.88 -11.90
C LYS A 25 -9.23 -13.47 -12.21
N TYR A 26 -8.79 -13.72 -13.46
CA TYR A 26 -7.47 -13.31 -13.92
C TYR A 26 -7.37 -11.78 -14.00
N THR A 27 -8.37 -11.12 -14.58
CA THR A 27 -8.41 -9.65 -14.68
C THR A 27 -8.49 -8.99 -13.30
N SER A 28 -9.34 -9.48 -12.40
CA SER A 28 -9.46 -8.89 -11.05
C SER A 28 -8.21 -9.11 -10.19
N GLY A 29 -7.61 -10.31 -10.25
CA GLY A 29 -6.36 -10.60 -9.56
C GLY A 29 -5.19 -9.76 -10.08
N ALA A 30 -5.08 -9.61 -11.41
CA ALA A 30 -4.05 -8.78 -12.04
C ALA A 30 -4.19 -7.30 -11.67
N LEU A 31 -5.42 -6.77 -11.60
CA LEU A 31 -5.67 -5.36 -11.26
C LEU A 31 -5.27 -5.06 -9.81
N ILE A 32 -5.59 -5.96 -8.88
CA ILE A 32 -5.21 -5.83 -7.47
C ILE A 32 -3.69 -6.00 -7.29
N GLY A 33 -3.08 -6.96 -8.00
CA GLY A 33 -1.63 -7.14 -8.01
C GLY A 33 -0.88 -5.91 -8.55
N LEU A 34 -1.42 -5.28 -9.59
CA LEU A 34 -0.86 -4.06 -10.20
C LEU A 34 -0.96 -2.85 -9.25
N VAL A 35 -2.06 -2.71 -8.53
CA VAL A 35 -2.20 -1.70 -7.46
C VAL A 35 -1.18 -1.95 -6.35
N GLY A 36 -0.96 -3.22 -5.96
CA GLY A 36 0.08 -3.57 -4.98
C GLY A 36 1.49 -3.21 -5.44
N LEU A 37 1.80 -3.46 -6.73
CA LEU A 37 3.07 -3.06 -7.33
C LEU A 37 3.24 -1.54 -7.33
N ALA A 38 2.20 -0.78 -7.68
CA ALA A 38 2.24 0.68 -7.63
C ALA A 38 2.55 1.20 -6.22
N TYR A 39 1.96 0.60 -5.18
CA TYR A 39 2.28 0.93 -3.79
C TYR A 39 3.72 0.62 -3.40
N VAL A 40 4.31 -0.46 -3.93
CA VAL A 40 5.74 -0.77 -3.71
C VAL A 40 6.63 0.23 -4.44
N VAL A 41 6.29 0.63 -5.67
CA VAL A 41 7.08 1.62 -6.43
C VAL A 41 7.03 3.00 -5.77
N LEU A 42 5.87 3.39 -5.22
CA LEU A 42 5.71 4.65 -4.50
C LEU A 42 6.62 4.78 -3.27
N GLU A 43 7.03 3.67 -2.64
CA GLU A 43 8.05 3.69 -1.57
C GLU A 43 9.40 4.24 -2.06
N TYR A 44 9.76 3.95 -3.31
CA TYR A 44 11.04 4.37 -3.90
C TYR A 44 10.98 5.76 -4.54
N ILE A 45 9.83 6.43 -4.48
CA ILE A 45 9.66 7.82 -4.95
C ILE A 45 9.73 8.74 -3.72
N PRO A 46 10.87 9.36 -3.43
CA PRO A 46 11.11 10.11 -2.18
C PRO A 46 10.31 11.43 -2.05
N SER A 47 9.42 11.73 -3.01
CA SER A 47 8.70 13.01 -3.11
C SER A 47 7.21 12.91 -2.74
N ILE A 48 6.66 11.72 -2.51
CA ILE A 48 5.27 11.57 -2.05
C ILE A 48 5.29 11.42 -0.54
N GLU A 49 4.97 12.51 0.17
CA GLU A 49 4.75 12.44 1.61
C GLU A 49 3.67 11.39 1.92
N PRO A 50 3.97 10.42 2.80
CA PRO A 50 2.99 9.42 3.19
C PRO A 50 1.73 10.11 3.76
N PRO A 51 0.52 9.77 3.27
CA PRO A 51 -0.71 10.40 3.72
C PRO A 51 -0.92 10.17 5.22
N ALA A 52 -1.63 11.10 5.88
CA ALA A 52 -1.76 11.19 7.34
C ALA A 52 -2.21 9.89 8.07
N ASN A 53 -2.76 8.91 7.36
CA ASN A 53 -3.19 7.59 7.88
C ASN A 53 -2.07 6.51 7.79
N MET A 54 -0.84 6.91 7.48
CA MET A 54 0.42 6.14 7.49
C MET A 54 1.55 6.90 8.22
N ARG A 55 1.38 8.20 8.48
CA ARG A 55 2.15 8.90 9.51
C ARG A 55 1.62 8.37 10.83
N ASP A 56 2.47 7.68 11.60
CA ASP A 56 2.21 7.55 13.03
C ASP A 56 1.91 8.97 13.54
N ALA A 57 0.72 9.12 14.12
CA ALA A 57 0.31 10.36 14.74
C ALA A 57 1.19 10.57 15.98
N ASP A 58 2.43 11.04 15.77
CA ASP A 58 3.32 11.57 16.81
C ASP A 58 4.53 12.30 16.20
N ALA A 59 4.24 13.32 15.39
CA ALA A 59 5.10 14.52 15.33
C ALA A 59 4.35 15.68 16.00
N GLY A 60 3.72 15.40 17.15
CA GLY A 60 2.77 16.31 17.79
C GLY A 60 2.42 15.96 19.24
N TRP A 61 3.30 15.27 19.97
CA TRP A 61 3.20 15.18 21.43
C TRP A 61 4.55 15.54 22.06
N GLY A 62 4.76 16.85 22.23
CA GLY A 62 5.98 17.44 22.79
C GLY A 62 6.31 18.84 22.29
N ALA A 63 5.63 19.34 21.26
CA ALA A 63 5.76 20.70 20.75
C ALA A 63 4.46 21.50 20.94
N GLU A 64 4.07 21.76 22.19
CA GLU A 64 3.56 23.06 22.64
C GLU A 64 3.36 23.06 24.18
N GLN A 65 3.96 24.04 24.87
CA GLN A 65 3.69 24.52 26.26
C GLN A 65 4.05 23.55 27.41
N VAL A 66 5.13 23.73 28.20
CA VAL A 66 5.64 24.92 28.93
C VAL A 66 7.16 24.86 29.05
#